data_AF-A0A166MRG7-F1
#
_entry.id   AF-A0A166MRG7-F1
#
_cell.length_a   1.000
_cell.length_b   1.000
_cell.length_c   1.000
_cell.angle_alpha   90.00
_cell.angle_beta   90.00
_cell.angle_gamma   90.00
#
_symmetry.space_group_name_H-M   'P 1'
#
loop_
_entity.id
_entity.type
_entity.pdbx_description
1 polymer ?
#
loop_
_entity_poly.entity_id
_entity_poly.type
_entity_poly.pdbx_seq_one_letter_code
_entity_poly.pdbx_strand_id
1 'polypeptide(L)'
;MSATVVSYHRIRPHMDPLARSIAVDMADPGGPSFCMACADCLLRLVATADGREYKLNVRRMRTNCREFLSGAMYILTADHTPESRAALEARMQAITAICTFEPQGILPEAHPVFQERYSTLESPLEDMVELLYEFVSKCFVIGKIFAEGSSSLDRHGLWPATQSDVLPRGPARSLPALTYWLDTVFNAGVVAVTSSLLYCPGVLPALFEDENARKKLLRAFCHQLRAAASYHNSPVPENQRGGDDVGLRLEVLSKLADCLCTGASRTGQFTDFVRGVEAEMLDAISVATPLSEDYATRMPFEKMALSIYGHCGIQPDSLPPSIRDQVISGYTPYFDSYTVLYSNIAQATERRICADPACNRSQYDLQLEGRRLLACGGCKVLKYCTRECQKQHWKTGIRPHRSTCANLQDVFRVVDRTLAIKEFSDQCRASRIQISLAARIIDGLFGDRIGKPNEVEENIRVIARALRLIHPEHAPNGIART
;
A
#
# COMPACT_ATOMS: atom_id res chain seq x y z
N MET A 1 -37.44 -4.72 -0.18
CA MET A 1 -37.81 -3.31 -0.44
C MET A 1 -37.56 -3.02 -1.91
N SER A 2 -38.62 -2.78 -2.68
CA SER A 2 -38.52 -2.47 -4.11
C SER A 2 -37.98 -1.04 -4.26
N ALA A 3 -36.72 -0.92 -4.70
CA ALA A 3 -36.05 0.38 -4.85
C ALA A 3 -36.79 1.23 -5.90
N THR A 4 -37.63 2.14 -5.44
CA THR A 4 -38.16 3.22 -6.27
C THR A 4 -36.96 4.05 -6.70
N VAL A 5 -36.67 4.12 -8.00
CA VAL A 5 -35.59 4.92 -8.55
C VAL A 5 -35.95 6.40 -8.34
N VAL A 6 -35.62 6.93 -7.16
CA VAL A 6 -35.71 8.36 -6.87
C VAL A 6 -34.75 9.07 -7.83
N SER A 7 -35.25 10.08 -8.53
CA SER A 7 -34.44 10.84 -9.50
C SER A 7 -33.25 11.53 -8.82
N TYR A 8 -32.05 10.98 -9.02
CA TYR A 8 -30.78 11.44 -8.45
C TYR A 8 -30.46 12.93 -8.68
N HIS A 9 -31.06 13.55 -9.71
CA HIS A 9 -30.86 14.96 -10.01
C HIS A 9 -31.32 15.93 -8.92
N ARG A 10 -32.29 15.55 -8.07
CA ARG A 10 -32.76 16.42 -6.97
C ARG A 10 -31.89 16.38 -5.70
N ILE A 11 -31.02 15.38 -5.57
CA ILE A 11 -30.31 15.09 -4.31
C ILE A 11 -28.99 15.89 -4.19
N ARG A 12 -28.46 16.39 -5.31
CA ARG A 12 -27.15 17.05 -5.39
C ARG A 12 -26.94 18.35 -4.60
N PRO A 13 -27.91 19.26 -4.37
CA PRO A 13 -27.61 20.53 -3.70
C PRO A 13 -27.34 20.37 -2.20
N HIS A 14 -27.67 19.22 -1.60
CA HIS A 14 -27.64 19.06 -0.15
C HIS A 14 -26.39 18.37 0.41
N MET A 15 -25.56 17.76 -0.45
CA MET A 15 -24.33 17.07 -0.02
C MET A 15 -23.32 18.03 0.62
N ASP A 16 -23.00 19.15 -0.05
CA ASP A 16 -21.97 20.08 0.45
C ASP A 16 -22.38 20.78 1.77
N PRO A 17 -23.62 21.29 1.93
CA PRO A 17 -24.05 21.84 3.22
C PRO A 17 -23.98 20.82 4.36
N LEU A 18 -24.42 19.57 4.12
CA LEU A 18 -24.37 18.51 5.13
C LEU A 18 -22.93 18.15 5.50
N ALA A 19 -22.06 17.94 4.51
CA ALA A 19 -20.64 17.66 4.75
C ALA A 19 -19.94 18.79 5.52
N ARG A 20 -20.24 20.06 5.19
CA ARG A 20 -19.69 21.22 5.93
C ARG A 20 -20.23 21.30 7.35
N SER A 21 -21.50 21.03 7.57
CA SER A 21 -22.07 20.98 8.92
C SER A 21 -21.36 19.94 9.77
N ILE A 22 -21.22 18.71 9.24
CA ILE A 22 -20.52 17.63 9.94
C ILE A 22 -19.03 17.98 10.16
N ALA A 23 -18.37 18.64 9.19
CA ALA A 23 -16.98 19.04 9.34
C ALA A 23 -16.74 20.00 10.52
N VAL A 24 -17.67 20.92 10.78
CA VAL A 24 -17.60 21.82 11.96
C VAL A 24 -17.64 21.01 13.24
N ASP A 25 -18.53 20.01 13.30
CA ASP A 25 -18.68 19.11 14.44
C ASP A 25 -17.52 18.12 14.61
N MET A 26 -16.65 17.97 13.60
CA MET A 26 -15.42 17.15 13.65
C MET A 26 -14.19 17.93 14.12
N ALA A 27 -14.31 19.23 14.42
CA ALA A 27 -13.16 20.07 14.75
C ALA A 27 -12.41 19.63 16.02
N ASP A 28 -13.12 19.03 16.98
CA ASP A 28 -12.52 18.39 18.17
C ASP A 28 -12.45 16.86 17.96
N PRO A 29 -11.27 16.27 17.72
CA PRO A 29 -11.12 14.84 17.50
C PRO A 29 -11.29 14.01 18.78
N GLY A 30 -11.14 14.63 19.96
CA GLY A 30 -11.30 13.96 21.25
C GLY A 30 -12.76 13.88 21.70
N GLY A 31 -13.64 14.62 21.03
CA GLY A 31 -15.04 14.68 21.36
C GLY A 31 -15.89 15.26 20.22
N PRO A 32 -15.87 14.66 19.01
CA PRO A 32 -16.68 15.11 17.90
C PRO A 32 -18.17 15.18 18.26
N SER A 33 -18.87 16.18 17.72
CA SER A 33 -20.27 16.48 18.02
C SER A 33 -21.25 16.12 16.91
N PHE A 34 -20.84 15.35 15.90
CA PHE A 34 -21.70 15.05 14.75
C PHE A 34 -22.58 13.82 14.98
N CYS A 35 -23.75 13.81 14.33
CA CYS A 35 -24.66 12.67 14.33
C CYS A 35 -24.21 11.59 13.34
N MET A 36 -24.12 10.32 13.77
CA MET A 36 -23.75 9.20 12.90
C MET A 36 -24.77 8.96 11.79
N ALA A 37 -26.06 9.11 12.07
CA ALA A 37 -27.12 8.97 11.05
C ALA A 37 -27.00 10.02 9.93
N CYS A 38 -26.60 11.25 10.27
CA CYS A 38 -26.30 12.29 9.27
C CYS A 38 -25.10 11.91 8.40
N ALA A 39 -24.05 11.34 9.01
CA ALA A 39 -22.87 10.89 8.29
C ALA A 39 -23.15 9.68 7.38
N ASP A 40 -23.96 8.69 7.81
CA ASP A 40 -24.38 7.57 6.94
C ASP A 40 -25.26 8.07 5.79
N CYS A 41 -26.22 8.98 6.06
CA CYS A 41 -26.97 9.65 5.00
C CYS A 41 -26.03 10.29 3.97
N LEU A 42 -25.02 11.05 4.41
CA LEU A 42 -24.02 11.64 3.53
C LEU A 42 -23.22 10.58 2.75
N LEU A 43 -22.87 9.46 3.39
CA LEU A 43 -22.12 8.39 2.74
C LEU A 43 -22.95 7.78 1.62
N ARG A 44 -24.24 7.53 1.86
CA ARG A 44 -25.15 7.02 0.83
C ARG A 44 -25.30 8.00 -0.32
N LEU A 45 -25.31 9.31 -0.07
CA LEU A 45 -25.27 10.30 -1.15
C LEU A 45 -24.02 10.16 -2.03
N VAL A 46 -22.87 9.87 -1.42
CA VAL A 46 -21.64 9.63 -2.16
C VAL A 46 -21.70 8.28 -2.90
N ALA A 47 -22.16 7.21 -2.25
CA ALA A 47 -22.00 5.82 -2.68
C ALA A 47 -23.12 5.25 -3.56
N THR A 48 -24.37 5.72 -3.42
CA THR A 48 -25.54 5.14 -4.15
C THR A 48 -25.62 5.55 -5.61
N ALA A 49 -24.85 6.56 -6.00
CA ALA A 49 -24.93 7.12 -7.34
C ALA A 49 -24.29 6.17 -8.38
N ASP A 50 -24.79 6.18 -9.61
CA ASP A 50 -24.23 5.35 -10.69
C ASP A 50 -22.74 5.66 -10.94
N GLY A 51 -22.05 4.80 -11.71
CA GLY A 51 -20.60 4.91 -11.88
C GLY A 51 -20.08 6.29 -12.36
N ARG A 52 -20.90 7.11 -13.04
CA ARG A 52 -20.53 8.47 -13.42
C ARG A 52 -20.78 9.45 -12.28
N GLU A 53 -21.96 9.37 -11.67
CA GLU A 53 -22.33 10.25 -10.55
C GLU A 53 -21.46 10.00 -9.31
N TYR A 54 -21.12 8.75 -9.02
CA TYR A 54 -20.19 8.37 -7.95
C TYR A 54 -18.86 9.12 -8.09
N LYS A 55 -18.26 9.11 -9.29
CA LYS A 55 -17.01 9.82 -9.57
C LYS A 55 -17.14 11.33 -9.41
N LEU A 56 -18.29 11.90 -9.80
CA LEU A 56 -18.59 13.32 -9.61
C LEU A 56 -18.73 13.67 -8.12
N ASN A 57 -19.42 12.86 -7.34
CA ASN A 57 -19.62 13.05 -5.90
C ASN A 57 -18.29 12.92 -5.14
N VAL A 58 -17.49 11.90 -5.44
CA VAL A 58 -16.12 11.76 -4.90
C VAL A 58 -15.26 12.97 -5.25
N ARG A 59 -15.27 13.42 -6.51
CA ARG A 59 -14.52 14.61 -6.92
C ARG A 59 -14.98 15.84 -6.14
N ARG A 60 -16.29 16.01 -5.97
CA ARG A 60 -16.89 17.12 -5.24
C ARG A 60 -16.56 17.11 -3.75
N MET A 61 -16.57 15.94 -3.10
CA MET A 61 -16.08 15.78 -1.73
C MET A 61 -14.63 16.25 -1.61
N ARG A 62 -13.78 15.83 -2.56
CA ARG A 62 -12.35 16.21 -2.58
C ARG A 62 -12.09 17.68 -2.90
N THR A 63 -12.97 18.37 -3.63
CA THR A 63 -12.79 19.80 -3.95
C THR A 63 -13.44 20.71 -2.91
N ASN A 64 -14.68 20.41 -2.51
CA ASN A 64 -15.57 21.34 -1.81
C ASN A 64 -15.75 21.00 -0.33
N CYS A 65 -15.35 19.80 0.11
CA CYS A 65 -15.56 19.28 1.46
C CYS A 65 -14.24 18.77 2.05
N ARG A 66 -13.14 19.51 1.88
CA ARG A 66 -11.81 19.09 2.33
C ARG A 66 -11.70 19.06 3.84
N GLU A 67 -12.39 19.98 4.49
CA GLU A 67 -12.47 20.11 5.95
C GLU A 67 -13.11 18.87 6.57
N PHE A 68 -14.15 18.31 5.92
CA PHE A 68 -14.76 17.04 6.32
C PHE A 68 -13.75 15.89 6.26
N LEU A 69 -13.06 15.71 5.12
CA LEU A 69 -12.11 14.61 4.94
C LEU A 69 -10.88 14.73 5.86
N SER A 70 -10.43 15.97 6.10
CA SER A 70 -9.32 16.24 7.02
C SER A 70 -9.75 16.05 8.48
N GLY A 71 -10.97 16.44 8.84
CA GLY A 71 -11.58 16.18 10.15
C GLY A 71 -11.73 14.68 10.41
N ALA A 72 -12.18 13.91 9.41
CA ALA A 72 -12.23 12.45 9.49
C ALA A 72 -10.84 11.86 9.77
N MET A 73 -9.80 12.28 9.04
CA MET A 73 -8.42 11.84 9.32
C MET A 73 -7.92 12.31 10.69
N TYR A 74 -8.35 13.47 11.19
CA TYR A 74 -7.98 13.97 12.51
C TYR A 74 -8.54 13.08 13.63
N ILE A 75 -9.78 12.59 13.48
CA ILE A 75 -10.42 11.64 14.39
C ILE A 75 -9.78 10.26 14.29
N LEU A 76 -9.60 9.74 13.06
CA LEU A 76 -9.05 8.40 12.81
C LEU A 76 -7.60 8.25 13.27
N THR A 77 -6.84 9.35 13.27
CA THR A 77 -5.44 9.38 13.72
C THR A 77 -5.25 9.97 15.12
N ALA A 78 -6.34 10.17 15.86
CA ALA A 78 -6.27 10.61 17.24
C ALA A 78 -5.89 9.47 18.19
N ASP A 79 -5.10 9.79 19.21
CA ASP A 79 -4.85 8.89 20.32
C ASP A 79 -6.12 8.74 21.15
N HIS A 80 -6.61 7.51 21.28
CA HIS A 80 -7.78 7.19 22.08
C HIS A 80 -7.39 6.24 23.20
N THR A 81 -7.44 6.70 24.45
CA THR A 81 -7.29 5.82 25.61
C THR A 81 -8.58 5.04 25.83
N PRO A 82 -8.58 3.91 26.56
CA PRO A 82 -9.81 3.18 26.88
C PRO A 82 -10.90 4.08 27.49
N GLU A 83 -10.51 5.02 28.35
CA GLU A 83 -11.41 5.97 28.99
C GLU A 83 -11.96 6.99 27.99
N SER A 84 -11.12 7.54 27.11
CA SER A 84 -11.59 8.49 26.10
C SER A 84 -12.50 7.83 25.07
N ARG A 85 -12.28 6.54 24.76
CA ARG A 85 -13.18 5.76 23.88
C ARG A 85 -14.56 5.58 24.49
N ALA A 86 -14.65 5.13 25.74
CA ALA A 86 -15.93 4.95 26.41
C ALA A 86 -16.70 6.28 26.52
N ALA A 87 -15.99 7.38 26.80
CA ALA A 87 -16.59 8.71 26.82
C ALA A 87 -17.09 9.14 25.43
N LEU A 88 -16.32 8.84 24.38
CA LEU A 88 -16.69 9.12 22.99
C LEU A 88 -17.91 8.32 22.57
N GLU A 89 -17.96 7.01 22.83
CA GLU A 89 -19.09 6.13 22.55
C GLU A 89 -20.40 6.66 23.14
N ALA A 90 -20.39 6.94 24.45
CA ALA A 90 -21.56 7.47 25.15
C ALA A 90 -22.02 8.82 24.56
N ARG A 91 -21.06 9.69 24.21
CA ARG A 91 -21.35 10.98 23.60
C ARG A 91 -21.99 10.83 22.21
N MET A 92 -21.45 9.93 21.39
CA MET A 92 -21.94 9.68 20.04
C MET A 92 -23.35 9.10 20.01
N GLN A 93 -23.65 8.16 20.91
CA GLN A 93 -25.01 7.65 21.11
C GLN A 93 -25.96 8.77 21.53
N ALA A 94 -25.57 9.59 22.51
CA ALA A 94 -26.39 10.69 22.99
C ALA A 94 -26.71 11.71 21.88
N ILE A 95 -25.70 12.15 21.13
CA ILE A 95 -25.86 13.09 20.00
C ILE A 95 -26.77 12.51 18.93
N THR A 96 -26.56 11.23 18.58
CA THR A 96 -27.35 10.57 17.54
C THR A 96 -28.82 10.45 17.98
N ALA A 97 -29.07 10.08 19.24
CA ALA A 97 -30.42 9.95 19.80
C ALA A 97 -31.21 11.27 19.83
N ILE A 98 -30.54 12.41 20.07
CA ILE A 98 -31.21 13.72 20.12
C ILE A 98 -31.16 14.49 18.80
N CYS A 99 -30.58 13.92 17.75
CA CYS A 99 -30.46 14.60 16.47
C CYS A 99 -31.84 14.91 15.87
N THR A 100 -32.15 16.20 15.71
CA THR A 100 -33.38 16.69 15.08
C THR A 100 -33.16 17.13 13.63
N PHE A 101 -32.05 16.70 13.00
CA PHE A 101 -31.75 17.08 11.63
C PHE A 101 -32.83 16.51 10.70
N GLU A 102 -33.70 17.39 10.20
CA GLU A 102 -34.61 17.07 9.11
C GLU A 102 -33.87 17.27 7.79
N PRO A 103 -33.52 16.19 7.07
CA PRO A 103 -32.82 16.32 5.82
C PRO A 103 -33.81 16.89 4.79
N GLN A 104 -33.73 18.20 4.54
CA GLN A 104 -34.52 18.82 3.46
C GLN A 104 -34.14 18.15 2.14
N GLY A 105 -34.96 17.22 1.65
CA GLY A 105 -34.79 16.53 0.37
C GLY A 105 -33.81 15.34 0.33
N ILE A 106 -33.11 15.01 1.43
CA ILE A 106 -32.15 13.88 1.46
C ILE A 106 -32.79 12.69 2.19
N LEU A 107 -33.38 11.75 1.47
CA LEU A 107 -33.86 10.48 2.06
C LEU A 107 -34.50 10.69 3.45
N PRO A 108 -35.57 11.50 3.58
CA PRO A 108 -36.11 11.89 4.89
C PRO A 108 -36.51 10.69 5.76
N GLU A 109 -36.79 9.55 5.10
CA GLU A 109 -37.08 8.27 5.74
C GLU A 109 -35.83 7.52 6.23
N ALA A 110 -34.64 7.79 5.69
CA ALA A 110 -33.42 7.06 6.03
C ALA A 110 -32.77 7.55 7.33
N HIS A 111 -32.81 8.86 7.62
CA HIS A 111 -32.21 9.37 8.87
C HIS A 111 -32.83 8.74 10.13
N PRO A 112 -34.17 8.67 10.29
CA PRO A 112 -34.78 7.99 11.44
C PRO A 112 -34.37 6.52 11.57
N VAL A 113 -34.27 5.79 10.44
CA VAL A 113 -33.84 4.39 10.41
C VAL A 113 -32.39 4.25 10.88
N PHE A 114 -31.49 5.12 10.42
CA PHE A 114 -30.10 5.11 10.90
C PHE A 114 -30.00 5.57 12.34
N GLN A 115 -30.78 6.56 12.76
CA GLN A 115 -30.82 7.03 14.13
C GLN A 115 -31.21 5.91 15.09
N GLU A 116 -32.26 5.16 14.78
CA GLU A 116 -32.68 3.97 15.54
C GLU A 116 -31.56 2.92 15.59
N ARG A 117 -30.98 2.58 14.43
CA ARG A 117 -29.84 1.64 14.35
C ARG A 117 -28.69 2.09 15.26
N TYR A 118 -28.17 3.30 15.06
CA TYR A 118 -26.99 3.80 15.75
C TYR A 118 -27.23 4.04 17.26
N SER A 119 -28.47 4.29 17.66
CA SER A 119 -28.83 4.46 19.08
C SER A 119 -28.83 3.15 19.88
N THR A 120 -28.86 2.00 19.20
CA THR A 120 -28.96 0.67 19.82
C THR A 120 -27.72 -0.20 19.64
N LEU A 121 -26.67 0.33 18.99
CA LEU A 121 -25.41 -0.41 18.79
C LEU A 121 -24.66 -0.65 20.09
N GLU A 122 -24.07 -1.84 20.20
CA GLU A 122 -23.14 -2.19 21.27
C GLU A 122 -21.81 -1.44 21.16
N SER A 123 -21.35 -1.14 19.93
CA SER A 123 -20.03 -0.53 19.64
C SER A 123 -20.12 0.67 18.68
N PRO A 124 -20.76 1.79 19.09
CA PRO A 124 -21.00 2.93 18.20
C PRO A 124 -19.72 3.59 17.67
N LEU A 125 -18.60 3.47 18.41
CA LEU A 125 -17.31 4.02 17.99
C LEU A 125 -16.70 3.21 16.83
N GLU A 126 -16.79 1.89 16.85
CA GLU A 126 -16.28 1.05 15.76
C GLU A 126 -17.07 1.31 14.47
N ASP A 127 -18.40 1.40 14.55
CA ASP A 127 -19.27 1.79 13.43
C ASP A 127 -18.96 3.21 12.91
N MET A 128 -18.66 4.18 13.79
CA MET A 128 -18.19 5.49 13.35
C MET A 128 -16.88 5.38 12.59
N VAL A 129 -15.91 4.66 13.16
CA VAL A 129 -14.58 4.51 12.57
C VAL A 129 -14.70 3.87 11.19
N GLU A 130 -15.50 2.81 11.05
CA GLU A 130 -15.83 2.19 9.78
C GLU A 130 -16.43 3.20 8.79
N LEU A 131 -17.42 3.98 9.21
CA LEU A 131 -18.06 5.00 8.39
C LEU A 131 -17.07 6.05 7.89
N LEU A 132 -16.18 6.55 8.76
CA LEU A 132 -15.15 7.53 8.39
C LEU A 132 -14.10 6.92 7.46
N TYR A 133 -13.66 5.69 7.73
CA TYR A 133 -12.74 4.97 6.84
C TYR A 133 -13.36 4.72 5.48
N GLU A 134 -14.67 4.47 5.40
CA GLU A 134 -15.36 4.30 4.13
C GLU A 134 -15.39 5.60 3.32
N PHE A 135 -15.66 6.75 3.95
CA PHE A 135 -15.53 8.06 3.30
C PHE A 135 -14.13 8.32 2.78
N VAL A 136 -13.14 8.11 3.64
CA VAL A 136 -11.73 8.30 3.31
C VAL A 136 -11.38 7.37 2.16
N SER A 137 -11.57 6.05 2.28
CA SER A 137 -11.27 5.05 1.25
C SER A 137 -11.83 5.43 -0.14
N LYS A 138 -13.10 5.86 -0.21
CA LYS A 138 -13.72 6.29 -1.47
C LYS A 138 -13.11 7.58 -2.05
N CYS A 139 -12.70 8.51 -1.18
CA CYS A 139 -12.07 9.77 -1.57
C CYS A 139 -10.54 9.67 -1.75
N PHE A 140 -9.93 8.62 -1.21
CA PHE A 140 -8.50 8.45 -1.05
C PHE A 140 -7.92 7.56 -2.13
N VAL A 141 -7.93 8.05 -3.36
CA VAL A 141 -7.34 7.34 -4.51
C VAL A 141 -5.84 7.63 -4.61
N ILE A 142 -5.10 7.34 -3.53
CA ILE A 142 -3.65 7.53 -3.47
C ILE A 142 -2.90 6.41 -4.20
N GLY A 143 -3.40 5.17 -4.14
CA GLY A 143 -2.68 3.99 -4.65
C GLY A 143 -2.19 4.16 -6.09
N LYS A 144 -3.04 4.70 -6.98
CA LYS A 144 -2.64 4.98 -8.38
C LYS A 144 -1.71 6.19 -8.50
N ILE A 145 -1.91 7.23 -7.68
CA ILE A 145 -1.13 8.48 -7.71
C ILE A 145 0.33 8.22 -7.29
N PHE A 146 0.56 7.40 -6.26
CA PHE A 146 1.92 7.08 -5.80
C PHE A 146 2.54 5.88 -6.51
N ALA A 147 1.75 4.92 -7.01
CA ALA A 147 2.26 3.87 -7.88
C ALA A 147 2.87 4.48 -9.17
N GLU A 148 2.24 5.52 -9.73
CA GLU A 148 2.78 6.28 -10.88
C GLU A 148 3.90 7.26 -10.47
N GLY A 149 4.32 7.21 -9.20
CA GLY A 149 5.41 7.98 -8.63
C GLY A 149 5.12 9.46 -8.40
N SER A 150 3.90 9.97 -8.67
CA SER A 150 3.56 11.38 -8.48
C SER A 150 3.91 11.83 -7.07
N SER A 151 4.94 12.67 -6.94
CA SER A 151 5.41 13.17 -5.65
C SER A 151 4.53 14.28 -5.09
N SER A 152 3.63 14.82 -5.90
CA SER A 152 2.67 15.84 -5.46
C SER A 152 1.34 15.19 -5.11
N LEU A 153 0.94 15.34 -3.84
CA LEU A 153 -0.43 15.15 -3.36
C LEU A 153 -1.36 16.20 -3.98
N ASP A 154 -0.90 17.45 -4.07
CA ASP A 154 -1.63 18.53 -4.73
C ASP A 154 -1.65 18.35 -6.25
N ARG A 155 -2.75 17.77 -6.74
CA ARG A 155 -3.16 17.85 -8.14
C ARG A 155 -4.46 18.61 -8.22
N HIS A 156 -4.37 19.87 -8.62
CA HIS A 156 -5.52 20.73 -8.95
C HIS A 156 -6.43 21.05 -7.75
N GLY A 157 -5.87 21.18 -6.54
CA GLY A 157 -6.69 21.47 -5.37
C GLY A 157 -7.68 20.34 -5.08
N LEU A 158 -7.25 19.09 -5.20
CA LEU A 158 -8.00 17.95 -4.71
C LEU A 158 -7.42 17.52 -3.37
N TRP A 159 -8.30 17.14 -2.44
CA TRP A 159 -7.87 16.43 -1.24
C TRP A 159 -7.33 15.03 -1.59
N PRO A 160 -6.29 14.54 -0.91
CA PRO A 160 -5.39 15.29 -0.04
C PRO A 160 -4.48 16.21 -0.87
N ALA A 161 -4.33 17.46 -0.45
CA ALA A 161 -3.38 18.42 -1.02
C ALA A 161 -2.00 18.31 -0.32
N THR A 162 -1.99 17.97 0.96
CA THR A 162 -0.77 17.92 1.78
C THR A 162 -0.69 16.61 2.58
N GLN A 163 0.50 16.30 3.10
CA GLN A 163 0.67 15.18 4.02
C GLN A 163 -0.11 15.40 5.33
N SER A 164 -0.22 16.64 5.80
CA SER A 164 -1.02 16.97 6.99
C SER A 164 -2.51 16.71 6.80
N ASP A 165 -3.01 16.64 5.56
CA ASP A 165 -4.42 16.31 5.32
C ASP A 165 -4.74 14.85 5.69
N VAL A 166 -3.72 13.98 5.71
CA VAL A 166 -3.85 12.52 5.88
C VAL A 166 -3.15 12.03 7.14
N LEU A 167 -2.12 12.74 7.58
CA LEU A 167 -1.37 12.48 8.80
C LEU A 167 -1.23 13.81 9.55
N PRO A 168 -2.34 14.36 10.06
CA PRO A 168 -2.39 15.70 10.62
C PRO A 168 -1.50 15.90 11.86
N ARG A 169 -1.13 14.81 12.53
CA ARG A 169 -0.20 14.81 13.67
C ARG A 169 1.21 14.30 13.30
N GLY A 170 1.45 14.08 12.01
CA GLY A 170 2.66 13.46 11.47
C GLY A 170 2.66 11.93 11.60
N PRO A 171 3.52 11.23 10.82
CA PRO A 171 3.55 9.77 10.80
C PRO A 171 3.69 9.10 12.17
N ALA A 172 4.64 9.56 12.99
CA ALA A 172 4.96 8.94 14.27
C ALA A 172 3.78 8.94 15.27
N ARG A 173 2.94 9.98 15.25
CA ARG A 173 1.77 10.08 16.14
C ARG A 173 0.51 9.47 15.53
N SER A 174 0.37 9.50 14.21
CA SER A 174 -0.81 8.94 13.54
C SER A 174 -0.77 7.41 13.40
N LEU A 175 0.42 6.82 13.26
CA LEU A 175 0.59 5.38 13.04
C LEU A 175 0.05 4.47 14.16
N PRO A 176 0.25 4.77 15.46
CA PRO A 176 -0.31 3.97 16.54
C PRO A 176 -1.84 3.86 16.48
N ALA A 177 -2.54 4.95 16.23
CA ALA A 177 -3.99 4.98 16.10
C ALA A 177 -4.48 4.18 14.88
N LEU A 178 -3.86 4.37 13.71
CA LEU A 178 -4.19 3.61 12.50
C LEU A 178 -3.96 2.10 12.69
N THR A 179 -2.86 1.73 13.36
CA THR A 179 -2.54 0.34 13.66
C THR A 179 -3.53 -0.27 14.64
N TYR A 180 -3.96 0.50 15.63
CA TYR A 180 -4.99 0.08 16.57
C TYR A 180 -6.31 -0.22 15.83
N TRP A 181 -6.78 0.69 14.97
CA TRP A 181 -8.00 0.46 14.19
C TRP A 181 -7.87 -0.72 13.22
N LEU A 182 -6.70 -0.89 12.61
CA LEU A 182 -6.42 -2.09 11.79
C LEU A 182 -6.50 -3.38 12.61
N ASP A 183 -6.15 -3.34 13.89
CA ASP A 183 -6.19 -4.52 14.75
C ASP A 183 -7.60 -4.81 15.29
N THR A 184 -8.39 -3.78 15.58
CA THR A 184 -9.70 -3.94 16.24
C THR A 184 -10.88 -3.94 15.29
N VAL A 185 -10.87 -3.09 14.27
CA VAL A 185 -12.01 -2.95 13.36
C VAL A 185 -11.81 -3.88 12.17
N PHE A 186 -12.61 -4.94 12.15
CA PHE A 186 -12.63 -5.89 11.07
C PHE A 186 -13.40 -5.28 9.88
N ASN A 187 -12.82 -4.33 9.14
CA ASN A 187 -13.43 -3.68 7.96
C ASN A 187 -12.43 -3.48 6.79
N ALA A 188 -12.89 -3.68 5.55
CA ALA A 188 -12.04 -3.56 4.35
C ALA A 188 -11.56 -2.12 4.07
N GLY A 189 -12.33 -1.11 4.45
CA GLY A 189 -11.97 0.31 4.34
C GLY A 189 -10.78 0.68 5.21
N VAL A 190 -10.70 0.15 6.43
CA VAL A 190 -9.56 0.34 7.34
C VAL A 190 -8.26 -0.17 6.70
N VAL A 191 -8.31 -1.39 6.14
CA VAL A 191 -7.18 -1.99 5.43
C VAL A 191 -6.78 -1.17 4.21
N ALA A 192 -7.76 -0.74 3.41
CA ALA A 192 -7.53 0.01 2.17
C ALA A 192 -6.88 1.39 2.43
N VAL A 193 -7.33 2.11 3.45
CA VAL A 193 -6.75 3.41 3.84
C VAL A 193 -5.36 3.20 4.43
N THR A 194 -5.19 2.23 5.32
CA THR A 194 -3.86 1.94 5.92
C THR A 194 -2.84 1.57 4.85
N SER A 195 -3.21 0.69 3.91
CA SER A 195 -2.41 0.31 2.74
C SER A 195 -2.01 1.55 1.91
N SER A 196 -2.96 2.43 1.64
CA SER A 196 -2.70 3.67 0.90
C SER A 196 -1.79 4.64 1.66
N LEU A 197 -1.92 4.74 2.98
CA LEU A 197 -1.08 5.61 3.80
C LEU A 197 0.38 5.16 3.88
N LEU A 198 0.68 3.87 3.70
CA LEU A 198 2.07 3.40 3.62
C LEU A 198 2.85 3.99 2.45
N TYR A 199 2.16 4.48 1.41
CA TYR A 199 2.80 5.22 0.32
C TYR A 199 3.07 6.69 0.62
N CYS A 200 2.53 7.23 1.72
CA CYS A 200 2.77 8.62 2.09
C CYS A 200 4.24 8.80 2.51
N PRO A 201 4.90 9.89 2.07
CA PRO A 201 6.27 10.18 2.46
C PRO A 201 6.44 10.17 3.98
N GLY A 202 7.53 9.60 4.50
CA GLY A 202 7.81 9.58 5.95
C GLY A 202 7.07 8.51 6.76
N VAL A 203 6.03 7.85 6.23
CA VAL A 203 5.34 6.75 6.95
C VAL A 203 6.23 5.53 7.12
N LEU A 204 6.76 4.99 6.02
CA LEU A 204 7.70 3.87 6.08
C LEU A 204 8.96 4.21 6.89
N PRO A 205 9.64 5.37 6.68
CA PRO A 205 10.75 5.78 7.55
C PRO A 205 10.40 5.78 9.04
N ALA A 206 9.25 6.32 9.44
CA ALA A 206 8.82 6.31 10.84
C ALA A 206 8.62 4.88 11.38
N LEU A 207 8.12 3.95 10.57
CA LEU A 207 8.04 2.53 10.94
C LEU A 207 9.42 1.86 11.03
N PHE A 208 10.40 2.27 10.22
CA PHE A 208 11.76 1.74 10.35
C PHE A 208 12.45 2.24 11.63
N GLU A 209 12.18 3.48 12.03
CA GLU A 209 12.72 4.10 13.24
C GLU A 209 12.10 3.55 14.53
N ASP A 210 10.80 3.19 14.52
CA ASP A 210 10.09 2.62 15.66
C ASP A 210 9.78 1.12 15.47
N GLU A 211 10.66 0.27 16.04
CA GLU A 211 10.49 -1.18 16.03
C GLU A 211 9.17 -1.66 16.65
N ASN A 212 8.66 -0.97 17.68
CA ASN A 212 7.42 -1.36 18.33
C ASN A 212 6.21 -1.05 17.45
N ALA A 213 6.16 0.15 16.86
CA ALA A 213 5.11 0.52 15.92
C ALA A 213 5.09 -0.43 14.71
N ARG A 214 6.27 -0.76 14.17
CA ARG A 214 6.43 -1.72 13.08
C ARG A 214 5.87 -3.10 13.40
N LYS A 215 6.28 -3.68 14.53
CA LYS A 215 5.81 -5.01 14.95
C LYS A 215 4.31 -5.01 15.22
N LYS A 216 3.76 -3.94 15.82
CA LYS A 216 2.31 -3.79 16.02
C LYS A 216 1.57 -3.79 14.69
N LEU A 217 2.03 -3.04 13.69
CA LEU A 217 1.41 -3.01 12.35
C LEU A 217 1.42 -4.39 11.69
N LEU A 218 2.56 -5.08 11.73
CA LEU A 218 2.69 -6.41 11.14
C LEU A 218 1.79 -7.45 11.84
N ARG A 219 1.66 -7.37 13.17
CA ARG A 219 0.74 -8.22 13.93
C ARG A 219 -0.72 -7.92 13.65
N ALA A 220 -1.11 -6.66 13.54
CA ALA A 220 -2.45 -6.26 13.13
C ALA A 220 -2.79 -6.82 11.73
N PHE A 221 -1.83 -6.77 10.80
CA PHE A 221 -1.96 -7.42 9.50
C PHE A 221 -2.16 -8.95 9.62
N CYS A 222 -1.36 -9.64 10.43
CA CYS A 222 -1.54 -11.08 10.68
C CYS A 222 -2.89 -11.40 11.31
N HIS A 223 -3.35 -10.57 12.25
CA HIS A 223 -4.65 -10.73 12.90
C HIS A 223 -5.78 -10.61 11.89
N GLN A 224 -5.75 -9.61 11.00
CA GLN A 224 -6.74 -9.45 9.94
C GLN A 224 -6.79 -10.64 8.97
N LEU A 225 -5.64 -11.21 8.59
CA LEU A 225 -5.59 -12.43 7.76
C LEU A 225 -6.26 -13.62 8.45
N ARG A 226 -5.96 -13.84 9.74
CA ARG A 226 -6.55 -14.94 10.51
C ARG A 226 -8.05 -14.73 10.74
N ALA A 227 -8.46 -13.49 11.01
CA ALA A 227 -9.87 -13.15 11.19
C ALA A 227 -10.66 -13.36 9.89
N ALA A 228 -10.11 -13.00 8.73
CA ALA A 228 -10.70 -13.31 7.42
C ALA A 228 -10.90 -14.81 7.20
N ALA A 229 -9.90 -15.61 7.56
CA ALA A 229 -10.00 -17.06 7.46
C ALA A 229 -10.99 -17.67 8.47
N SER A 230 -10.99 -17.19 9.70
CA SER A 230 -11.95 -17.62 10.72
C SER A 230 -13.38 -17.31 10.29
N TYR A 231 -13.61 -16.11 9.74
CA TYR A 231 -14.92 -15.70 9.24
C TYR A 231 -15.37 -16.55 8.04
N HIS A 232 -14.47 -16.86 7.09
CA HIS A 232 -14.76 -17.77 5.97
C HIS A 232 -15.20 -19.17 6.44
N ASN A 233 -14.54 -19.70 7.46
CA ASN A 233 -14.81 -21.04 7.99
C ASN A 233 -15.99 -21.08 8.98
N SER A 234 -16.47 -19.94 9.45
CA SER A 234 -17.56 -19.87 10.42
C SER A 234 -18.92 -20.10 9.73
N PRO A 235 -19.85 -20.87 10.34
CA PRO A 235 -21.19 -21.09 9.80
C PRO A 235 -22.09 -19.87 10.04
N VAL A 236 -21.62 -18.67 9.73
CA VAL A 236 -22.41 -17.45 9.85
C VAL A 236 -23.54 -17.51 8.83
N PRO A 237 -24.82 -17.45 9.28
CA PRO A 237 -25.97 -17.40 8.39
C PRO A 237 -25.80 -16.34 7.31
N GLU A 238 -26.18 -16.63 6.07
CA GLU A 238 -25.96 -15.76 4.91
C GLU A 238 -26.57 -14.36 5.09
N ASN A 239 -27.65 -14.24 5.89
CA ASN A 239 -28.29 -12.97 6.24
C ASN A 239 -27.56 -12.15 7.32
N GLN A 240 -26.61 -12.75 8.04
CA GLN A 240 -25.73 -12.08 9.01
C GLN A 240 -24.35 -11.79 8.43
N ARG A 241 -24.07 -12.29 7.22
CA ARG A 241 -22.92 -11.83 6.45
C ARG A 241 -23.22 -10.40 6.02
N GLY A 242 -22.85 -9.45 6.87
CA GLY A 242 -22.82 -8.03 6.52
C GLY A 242 -22.01 -7.81 5.24
N GLY A 243 -21.95 -6.59 4.72
CA GLY A 243 -21.27 -6.25 3.45
C GLY A 243 -19.78 -6.59 3.36
N ASP A 244 -19.22 -7.27 4.37
CA ASP A 244 -17.89 -7.83 4.44
C ASP A 244 -17.76 -9.16 3.68
N ASP A 245 -17.66 -9.03 2.36
CA ASP A 245 -17.21 -10.11 1.50
C ASP A 245 -15.75 -10.49 1.82
N VAL A 246 -15.50 -11.78 2.09
CA VAL A 246 -14.15 -12.30 2.37
C VAL A 246 -13.23 -12.09 1.18
N GLY A 247 -13.75 -12.23 -0.04
CA GLY A 247 -12.99 -12.01 -1.27
C GLY A 247 -12.43 -10.60 -1.35
N LEU A 248 -13.32 -9.59 -1.24
CA LEU A 248 -12.95 -8.18 -1.19
C LEU A 248 -11.95 -7.87 -0.08
N ARG A 249 -12.11 -8.51 1.08
CA ARG A 249 -11.19 -8.33 2.22
C ARG A 249 -9.80 -8.87 1.94
N LEU A 250 -9.71 -10.08 1.40
CA LEU A 250 -8.42 -10.66 0.99
C LEU A 250 -7.79 -9.82 -0.13
N GLU A 251 -8.59 -9.28 -1.05
CA GLU A 251 -8.12 -8.36 -2.08
C GLU A 251 -7.45 -7.12 -1.46
N VAL A 252 -8.08 -6.45 -0.49
CA VAL A 252 -7.46 -5.27 0.16
C VAL A 252 -6.26 -5.63 1.04
N LEU A 253 -6.28 -6.79 1.71
CA LEU A 253 -5.14 -7.29 2.49
C LEU A 253 -3.96 -7.65 1.57
N SER A 254 -4.21 -8.17 0.38
CA SER A 254 -3.16 -8.44 -0.60
C SER A 254 -2.49 -7.16 -1.08
N LYS A 255 -3.26 -6.08 -1.25
CA LYS A 255 -2.70 -4.74 -1.55
C LYS A 255 -1.83 -4.26 -0.40
N LEU A 256 -2.29 -4.40 0.84
CA LEU A 256 -1.47 -4.08 2.03
C LEU A 256 -0.18 -4.91 2.06
N ALA A 257 -0.24 -6.21 1.76
CA ALA A 257 0.94 -7.06 1.66
C ALA A 257 1.92 -6.57 0.59
N ASP A 258 1.44 -6.23 -0.60
CA ASP A 258 2.30 -5.67 -1.65
C ASP A 258 2.91 -4.32 -1.24
N CYS A 259 2.17 -3.47 -0.52
CA CYS A 259 2.69 -2.20 0.02
C CYS A 259 3.83 -2.43 1.01
N LEU A 260 3.66 -3.36 1.95
CA LEU A 260 4.67 -3.70 2.95
C LEU A 260 5.91 -4.29 2.26
N CYS A 261 5.72 -5.20 1.32
CA CYS A 261 6.81 -5.81 0.54
C CYS A 261 7.55 -4.79 -0.32
N THR A 262 6.85 -4.06 -1.18
CA THR A 262 7.47 -3.14 -2.13
C THR A 262 8.03 -1.90 -1.44
N GLY A 263 7.33 -1.39 -0.43
CA GLY A 263 7.75 -0.26 0.38
C GLY A 263 9.07 -0.54 1.11
N ALA A 264 9.15 -1.64 1.83
CA ALA A 264 10.37 -2.03 2.54
C ALA A 264 11.47 -2.57 1.59
N SER A 265 11.11 -3.13 0.44
CA SER A 265 12.10 -3.49 -0.58
C SER A 265 12.75 -2.25 -1.22
N ARG A 266 12.02 -1.14 -1.35
CA ARG A 266 12.57 0.12 -1.87
C ARG A 266 13.66 0.70 -0.94
N THR A 267 13.59 0.42 0.36
CA THR A 267 14.63 0.80 1.32
C THR A 267 15.76 -0.23 1.40
N GLY A 268 15.60 -1.41 0.77
CA GLY A 268 16.56 -2.51 0.87
C GLY A 268 16.56 -3.20 2.24
N GLN A 269 15.55 -2.92 3.08
CA GLN A 269 15.49 -3.31 4.48
C GLN A 269 14.26 -4.18 4.80
N PHE A 270 13.72 -4.92 3.82
CA PHE A 270 12.58 -5.81 4.06
C PHE A 270 12.85 -6.81 5.19
N THR A 271 14.07 -7.33 5.25
CA THR A 271 14.57 -8.23 6.29
C THR A 271 14.45 -7.60 7.69
N ASP A 272 14.98 -6.39 7.86
CA ASP A 272 14.87 -5.64 9.11
C ASP A 272 13.42 -5.30 9.44
N PHE A 273 12.61 -5.08 8.40
CA PHE A 273 11.21 -4.72 8.55
C PHE A 273 10.38 -5.84 9.19
N VAL A 274 10.53 -7.09 8.73
CA VAL A 274 9.79 -8.25 9.25
C VAL A 274 10.44 -8.89 10.48
N ARG A 275 11.57 -8.34 10.96
CA ARG A 275 12.36 -8.96 12.03
C ARG A 275 11.56 -9.16 13.31
N GLY A 276 11.54 -10.41 13.79
CA GLY A 276 10.90 -10.82 15.04
C GLY A 276 9.40 -11.13 14.93
N VAL A 277 8.83 -11.13 13.73
CA VAL A 277 7.42 -11.52 13.46
C VAL A 277 7.30 -12.48 12.27
N GLU A 278 8.42 -13.01 11.78
CA GLU A 278 8.52 -13.84 10.57
C GLU A 278 7.61 -15.08 10.66
N ALA A 279 7.69 -15.81 11.77
CA ALA A 279 6.88 -17.01 11.98
C ALA A 279 5.38 -16.69 12.06
N GLU A 280 5.01 -15.62 12.77
CA GLU A 280 3.61 -15.16 12.88
C GLU A 280 3.04 -14.76 11.51
N MET A 281 3.85 -14.10 10.68
CA MET A 281 3.48 -13.70 9.32
C MET A 281 3.33 -14.90 8.38
N LEU A 282 4.28 -15.83 8.38
CA LEU A 282 4.22 -17.02 7.56
C LEU A 282 3.00 -17.88 7.89
N ASP A 283 2.70 -18.06 9.17
CA ASP A 283 1.50 -18.75 9.64
C ASP A 283 0.23 -18.06 9.10
N ALA A 284 0.07 -16.76 9.34
CA ALA A 284 -1.11 -16.01 8.89
C ALA A 284 -1.29 -16.03 7.36
N ILE A 285 -0.20 -15.89 6.60
CA ILE A 285 -0.22 -15.98 5.13
C ILE A 285 -0.64 -17.37 4.66
N SER A 286 -0.13 -18.43 5.30
CA SER A 286 -0.45 -19.82 4.92
C SER A 286 -1.93 -20.15 5.07
N VAL A 287 -2.61 -19.52 6.03
CA VAL A 287 -4.04 -19.69 6.27
C VAL A 287 -4.88 -18.88 5.28
N ALA A 288 -4.47 -17.66 4.93
CA ALA A 288 -5.25 -16.78 4.05
C ALA A 288 -5.06 -17.08 2.55
N THR A 289 -3.89 -17.56 2.14
CA THR A 289 -3.52 -17.79 0.74
C THR A 289 -4.49 -18.75 0.01
N PRO A 290 -4.89 -19.90 0.58
CA PRO A 290 -5.82 -20.84 -0.05
C PRO A 290 -7.24 -20.26 -0.25
N LEU A 291 -7.60 -19.22 0.49
CA LEU A 291 -8.93 -18.58 0.43
C LEU A 291 -9.03 -17.54 -0.68
N SER A 292 -7.91 -17.18 -1.31
CA SER A 292 -7.87 -16.21 -2.42
C SER A 292 -8.24 -16.92 -3.72
N GLU A 293 -9.37 -16.52 -4.33
CA GLU A 293 -9.88 -17.15 -5.55
C GLU A 293 -9.04 -16.84 -6.79
N ASP A 294 -8.53 -15.61 -6.88
CA ASP A 294 -7.79 -15.13 -8.05
C ASP A 294 -6.27 -14.99 -7.79
N TYR A 295 -5.50 -15.10 -8.87
CA TYR A 295 -4.05 -15.02 -8.82
C TYR A 295 -3.54 -13.63 -8.39
N ALA A 296 -4.24 -12.55 -8.74
CA ALA A 296 -3.79 -11.19 -8.44
C ALA A 296 -3.87 -10.89 -6.94
N THR A 297 -4.88 -11.42 -6.23
CA THR A 297 -4.99 -11.36 -4.76
C THR A 297 -3.97 -12.27 -4.08
N ARG A 298 -3.71 -13.46 -4.65
CA ARG A 298 -2.82 -14.45 -4.03
C ARG A 298 -1.34 -14.08 -4.12
N MET A 299 -0.90 -13.55 -5.27
CA MET A 299 0.51 -13.28 -5.58
C MET A 299 1.23 -12.38 -4.55
N PRO A 300 0.64 -11.27 -4.04
CA PRO A 300 1.28 -10.46 -3.01
C PRO A 300 1.61 -11.21 -1.71
N PHE A 301 0.72 -12.12 -1.29
CA PHE A 301 0.96 -12.94 -0.09
C PHE A 301 2.10 -13.94 -0.32
N GLU A 302 2.09 -14.63 -1.47
CA GLU A 302 3.15 -15.56 -1.86
C GLU A 302 4.52 -14.85 -1.95
N LYS A 303 4.56 -13.67 -2.57
CA LYS A 303 5.76 -12.83 -2.68
C LYS A 303 6.28 -12.41 -1.31
N MET A 304 5.38 -12.05 -0.39
CA MET A 304 5.73 -11.75 1.00
C MET A 304 6.33 -12.97 1.70
N ALA A 305 5.65 -14.13 1.63
CA ALA A 305 6.12 -15.36 2.23
C ALA A 305 7.50 -15.76 1.68
N LEU A 306 7.69 -15.71 0.35
CA LEU A 306 8.97 -16.02 -0.28
C LEU A 306 10.09 -15.09 0.21
N SER A 307 9.79 -13.80 0.36
CA SER A 307 10.76 -12.82 0.88
C SER A 307 11.15 -13.14 2.32
N ILE A 308 10.19 -13.56 3.15
CA ILE A 308 10.44 -13.99 4.55
C ILE A 308 11.25 -15.30 4.58
N TYR A 309 10.87 -16.31 3.79
CA TYR A 309 11.59 -17.58 3.71
C TYR A 309 13.05 -17.40 3.26
N GLY A 310 13.27 -16.57 2.23
CA GLY A 310 14.60 -16.22 1.76
C GLY A 310 15.45 -15.55 2.85
N HIS A 311 14.83 -14.69 3.66
CA HIS A 311 15.50 -14.07 4.80
C HIS A 311 15.86 -15.06 5.91
N CYS A 312 14.93 -15.97 6.24
CA CYS A 312 15.15 -16.99 7.26
C CYS A 312 16.15 -18.08 6.84
N GLY A 313 16.67 -18.03 5.61
CA GLY A 313 17.58 -19.05 5.07
C GLY A 313 16.93 -20.44 4.97
N ILE A 314 15.59 -20.50 4.95
CA ILE A 314 14.84 -21.75 4.90
C ILE A 314 15.08 -22.39 3.54
N GLN A 315 15.43 -23.68 3.57
CA GLN A 315 15.69 -24.40 2.35
C GLN A 315 14.39 -24.53 1.53
N PRO A 316 14.45 -24.39 0.20
CA PRO A 316 13.27 -24.46 -0.65
C PRO A 316 12.45 -25.76 -0.50
N ASP A 317 13.11 -26.87 -0.18
CA ASP A 317 12.44 -28.16 0.07
C ASP A 317 11.59 -28.17 1.33
N SER A 318 11.82 -27.22 2.25
CA SER A 318 11.04 -27.02 3.47
C SER A 318 9.85 -26.08 3.28
N LEU A 319 9.66 -25.52 2.08
CA LEU A 319 8.50 -24.69 1.77
C LEU A 319 7.23 -25.55 1.71
N PRO A 320 6.08 -25.05 2.19
CA PRO A 320 4.79 -25.69 1.97
C PRO A 320 4.58 -25.98 0.47
N PRO A 321 4.04 -27.15 0.08
CA PRO A 321 3.87 -27.52 -1.33
C PRO A 321 3.14 -26.46 -2.15
N SER A 322 2.10 -25.82 -1.59
CA SER A 322 1.38 -24.73 -2.26
C SER A 322 2.30 -23.56 -2.66
N ILE A 323 3.15 -23.11 -1.73
CA ILE A 323 4.11 -22.03 -1.96
C ILE A 323 5.22 -22.50 -2.91
N ARG A 324 5.77 -23.70 -2.70
CA ARG A 324 6.82 -24.26 -3.54
C ARG A 324 6.36 -24.42 -4.99
N ASP A 325 5.20 -25.03 -5.18
CA ASP A 325 4.64 -25.32 -6.50
C ASP A 325 4.24 -24.02 -7.22
N GLN A 326 3.91 -22.95 -6.49
CA GLN A 326 3.72 -21.60 -7.05
C GLN A 326 5.04 -20.88 -7.36
N VAL A 327 6.06 -21.02 -6.51
CA VAL A 327 7.42 -20.54 -6.82
C VAL A 327 7.92 -21.18 -8.10
N ILE A 328 7.63 -22.47 -8.29
CA ILE A 328 7.97 -23.18 -9.52
C ILE A 328 7.03 -22.71 -10.65
N SER A 329 5.73 -22.94 -10.57
CA SER A 329 4.80 -22.69 -11.69
C SER A 329 4.55 -21.21 -12.02
N GLY A 330 4.33 -20.39 -11.00
CA GLY A 330 3.97 -18.98 -11.12
C GLY A 330 5.14 -18.09 -11.46
N TYR A 331 6.34 -18.41 -10.98
CA TYR A 331 7.51 -17.58 -11.24
C TYR A 331 8.44 -18.12 -12.33
N THR A 332 8.29 -19.33 -12.88
CA THR A 332 9.14 -19.79 -14.02
C THR A 332 9.18 -18.76 -15.17
N PRO A 333 8.07 -18.10 -15.57
CA PRO A 333 8.11 -17.04 -16.58
C PRO A 333 8.78 -15.73 -16.10
N TYR A 334 8.70 -15.44 -14.80
CA TYR A 334 9.24 -14.22 -14.18
C TYR A 334 10.70 -14.34 -13.72
N PHE A 335 11.19 -15.55 -13.53
CA PHE A 335 12.58 -15.89 -13.21
C PHE A 335 13.46 -16.04 -14.46
N ASP A 336 12.92 -15.81 -15.65
CA ASP A 336 13.79 -15.54 -16.79
C ASP A 336 14.72 -14.37 -16.43
N SER A 337 16.03 -14.60 -16.54
CA SER A 337 17.03 -13.62 -16.10
C SER A 337 16.88 -12.28 -16.81
N TYR A 338 16.30 -12.25 -18.02
CA TYR A 338 16.03 -11.03 -18.77
C TYR A 338 14.73 -10.35 -18.35
N THR A 339 13.69 -11.10 -17.98
CA THR A 339 12.50 -10.55 -17.30
C THR A 339 12.89 -9.85 -15.99
N VAL A 340 13.77 -10.47 -15.19
CA VAL A 340 14.33 -9.88 -13.97
C VAL A 340 15.15 -8.63 -14.30
N LEU A 341 16.04 -8.71 -15.30
CA LEU A 341 16.83 -7.57 -15.77
C LEU A 341 15.94 -6.39 -16.19
N TYR A 342 14.92 -6.64 -17.01
CA TYR A 342 13.98 -5.62 -17.47
C TYR A 342 13.28 -4.94 -16.30
N SER A 343 12.72 -5.74 -15.38
CA SER A 343 11.99 -5.24 -14.22
C SER A 343 12.87 -4.35 -13.33
N ASN A 344 14.14 -4.75 -13.17
CA ASN A 344 15.13 -3.99 -12.42
C ASN A 344 15.56 -2.68 -13.13
N ILE A 345 15.70 -2.70 -14.46
CA ILE A 345 15.97 -1.49 -15.27
C ILE A 345 14.78 -0.53 -15.20
N ALA A 346 13.55 -1.03 -15.37
CA ALA A 346 12.33 -0.25 -15.28
C ALA A 346 12.20 0.39 -13.90
N GLN A 347 12.35 -0.40 -12.83
CA GLN A 347 12.32 0.09 -11.46
C GLN A 347 13.40 1.15 -11.22
N ALA A 348 14.65 0.90 -11.65
CA ALA A 348 15.74 1.85 -11.49
C ALA A 348 15.50 3.17 -12.27
N THR A 349 14.84 3.09 -13.42
CA THR A 349 14.44 4.26 -14.23
C THR A 349 13.31 5.05 -13.57
N GLU A 350 12.34 4.36 -12.96
CA GLU A 350 11.19 4.98 -12.30
C GLU A 350 11.53 5.57 -10.92
N ARG A 351 12.63 5.12 -10.31
CA ARG A 351 13.11 5.66 -9.02
C ARG A 351 13.21 7.18 -9.05
N ARG A 352 12.66 7.79 -8.00
CA ARG A 352 12.59 9.25 -7.79
C ARG A 352 13.46 9.70 -6.64
N ILE A 353 14.62 9.07 -6.50
CA ILE A 353 15.66 9.39 -5.52
C ILE A 353 17.00 9.48 -6.23
N CYS A 354 17.94 10.24 -5.67
CA CYS A 354 19.31 10.27 -6.16
C CYS A 354 19.88 8.84 -6.16
N ALA A 355 20.67 8.46 -7.17
CA ALA A 355 21.25 7.13 -7.26
C ALA A 355 22.55 6.99 -6.45
N ASP A 356 23.21 8.11 -6.14
CA ASP A 356 24.36 8.14 -5.24
C ASP A 356 23.99 7.55 -3.86
N PRO A 357 24.67 6.49 -3.39
CA PRO A 357 24.36 5.80 -2.12
C PRO A 357 24.48 6.69 -0.89
N ALA A 358 25.36 7.70 -0.93
CA ALA A 358 25.54 8.65 0.18
C ALA A 358 24.49 9.77 0.18
N CYS A 359 23.58 9.80 -0.81
CA CYS A 359 22.61 10.86 -0.98
C CYS A 359 21.17 10.33 -0.94
N ASN A 360 20.38 10.79 0.04
CA ASN A 360 18.98 10.40 0.20
C ASN A 360 17.98 11.42 -0.38
N ARG A 361 18.46 12.39 -1.16
CA ARG A 361 17.58 13.41 -1.76
C ARG A 361 16.62 12.80 -2.77
N SER A 362 15.35 13.07 -2.58
CA SER A 362 14.26 12.66 -3.45
C SER A 362 13.97 13.73 -4.53
N GLN A 363 13.18 13.34 -5.54
CA GLN A 363 12.60 14.27 -6.51
C GLN A 363 11.71 15.31 -5.82
N TYR A 364 11.09 14.98 -4.68
CA TYR A 364 10.27 15.89 -3.90
C TYR A 364 11.12 17.00 -3.27
N ASP A 365 12.24 16.64 -2.62
CA ASP A 365 13.16 17.61 -2.01
C ASP A 365 13.71 18.60 -3.04
N LEU A 366 13.92 18.13 -4.28
CA LEU A 366 14.38 18.97 -5.37
C LEU A 366 13.27 19.85 -5.94
N GLN A 367 12.02 19.39 -5.98
CA GLN A 367 10.88 20.19 -6.44
C GLN A 367 10.63 21.41 -5.56
N LEU A 368 10.80 21.28 -4.24
CA LEU A 368 10.73 22.40 -3.30
C LEU A 368 11.75 23.51 -3.61
N GLU A 369 12.86 23.15 -4.26
CA GLU A 369 13.91 24.07 -4.70
C GLU A 369 13.80 24.44 -6.18
N GLY A 370 12.72 24.06 -6.87
CA GLY A 370 12.56 24.27 -8.31
C GLY A 370 13.51 23.44 -9.20
N ARG A 371 14.11 22.37 -8.66
CA ARG A 371 15.05 21.47 -9.35
C ARG A 371 14.42 20.12 -9.70
N ARG A 372 15.10 19.34 -10.54
CA ARG A 372 14.72 17.96 -10.92
C ARG A 372 15.94 17.05 -10.92
N LEU A 373 15.71 15.75 -10.74
CA LEU A 373 16.77 14.75 -10.88
C LEU A 373 17.30 14.71 -12.33
N LEU A 374 18.62 14.63 -12.47
CA LEU A 374 19.36 14.55 -13.72
C LEU A 374 19.62 13.08 -14.08
N ALA A 375 19.08 12.61 -15.20
CA ALA A 375 19.39 11.27 -15.70
C ALA A 375 20.85 11.16 -16.14
N CYS A 376 21.48 10.01 -15.89
CA CYS A 376 22.85 9.72 -16.33
C CYS A 376 23.03 10.00 -17.82
N GLY A 377 24.10 10.72 -18.18
CA GLY A 377 24.44 11.05 -19.56
C GLY A 377 24.54 9.84 -20.50
N GLY A 378 25.00 8.70 -19.99
CA GLY A 378 25.21 7.46 -20.74
C GLY A 378 23.96 6.58 -20.81
N CYS A 379 23.68 5.80 -19.75
CA CYS A 379 22.60 4.81 -19.78
C CYS A 379 21.17 5.40 -19.63
N LYS A 380 21.05 6.62 -19.09
CA LYS A 380 19.76 7.29 -18.75
C LYS A 380 18.86 6.54 -17.75
N VAL A 381 19.34 5.46 -17.15
CA VAL A 381 18.59 4.66 -16.16
C VAL A 381 18.63 5.32 -14.78
N LEU A 382 19.84 5.48 -14.22
CA LEU A 382 20.01 6.12 -12.92
C LEU A 382 19.90 7.64 -13.00
N LYS A 383 19.37 8.26 -11.94
CA LYS A 383 19.16 9.71 -11.83
C LYS A 383 19.86 10.29 -10.60
N TYR A 384 20.30 11.54 -10.67
CA TYR A 384 21.12 12.19 -9.64
C TYR A 384 20.59 13.58 -9.31
N CYS A 385 20.70 14.03 -8.06
CA CYS A 385 20.30 15.38 -7.68
C CYS A 385 21.26 16.46 -8.23
N THR A 386 22.53 16.11 -8.44
CA THR A 386 23.59 17.00 -8.94
C THR A 386 24.59 16.24 -9.82
N ARG A 387 25.42 16.96 -10.58
CA ARG A 387 26.53 16.35 -11.35
C ARG A 387 27.63 15.83 -10.42
N GLU A 388 27.75 16.41 -9.24
CA GLU A 388 28.70 16.04 -8.20
C GLU A 388 28.37 14.65 -7.65
N CYS A 389 27.09 14.40 -7.29
CA CYS A 389 26.63 13.06 -6.89
C CYS A 389 26.83 12.02 -8.01
N GLN A 390 26.62 12.41 -9.28
CA GLN A 390 26.93 11.52 -10.40
C GLN A 390 28.44 11.22 -10.48
N LYS A 391 29.31 12.22 -10.37
CA LYS A 391 30.77 12.05 -10.42
C LYS A 391 31.29 11.20 -9.27
N GLN A 392 30.71 11.36 -8.08
CA GLN A 392 31.02 10.57 -6.90
C GLN A 392 30.69 9.10 -7.16
N HIS A 393 29.40 8.80 -7.43
CA HIS A 393 28.95 7.44 -7.73
C HIS A 393 29.62 6.82 -8.97
N TRP A 394 30.13 7.63 -9.90
CA TRP A 394 30.84 7.15 -11.10
C TRP A 394 32.11 6.36 -10.78
N LYS A 395 32.86 6.77 -9.74
CA LYS A 395 34.19 6.21 -9.42
C LYS A 395 34.26 5.57 -8.03
N THR A 396 33.45 6.04 -7.09
CA THR A 396 33.51 5.62 -5.69
C THR A 396 32.34 4.73 -5.35
N GLY A 397 32.52 3.82 -4.39
CA GLY A 397 31.51 2.85 -3.97
C GLY A 397 32.02 1.43 -4.13
N ILE A 398 31.28 0.47 -3.57
CA ILE A 398 31.57 -0.96 -3.75
C ILE A 398 31.24 -1.34 -5.20
N ARG A 399 30.26 -0.67 -5.81
CA ARG A 399 29.79 -0.90 -7.18
C ARG A 399 29.71 0.41 -7.96
N PRO A 400 30.85 0.96 -8.41
CA PRO A 400 30.86 2.23 -9.11
C PRO A 400 30.01 2.19 -10.39
N HIS A 401 29.19 3.22 -10.60
CA HIS A 401 28.24 3.25 -11.71
C HIS A 401 28.88 3.11 -13.09
N ARG A 402 30.17 3.46 -13.26
CA ARG A 402 30.87 3.40 -14.55
C ARG A 402 30.74 2.03 -15.23
N SER A 403 30.96 0.94 -14.50
CA SER A 403 30.89 -0.43 -15.07
C SER A 403 29.45 -0.81 -15.42
N THR A 404 28.50 -0.52 -14.53
CA THR A 404 27.06 -0.74 -14.77
C THR A 404 26.54 0.08 -15.95
N CYS A 405 26.98 1.33 -16.09
CA CYS A 405 26.62 2.21 -17.21
C CYS A 405 27.10 1.64 -18.54
N ALA A 406 28.35 1.15 -18.61
CA ALA A 406 28.88 0.51 -19.80
C ALA A 406 28.09 -0.76 -20.16
N ASN A 407 27.86 -1.65 -19.18
CA ASN A 407 27.09 -2.87 -19.38
C ASN A 407 25.65 -2.59 -19.88
N LEU A 408 24.98 -1.59 -19.31
CA LEU A 408 23.66 -1.15 -19.77
C LEU A 408 23.70 -0.62 -21.20
N GLN A 409 24.71 0.17 -21.55
CA GLN A 409 24.87 0.69 -22.91
C GLN A 409 25.12 -0.43 -23.93
N ASP A 410 25.86 -1.48 -23.55
CA ASP A 410 26.08 -2.63 -24.42
C ASP A 410 24.79 -3.42 -24.65
N VAL A 411 23.97 -3.63 -23.61
CA VAL A 411 22.63 -4.23 -23.77
C VAL A 411 21.74 -3.36 -24.65
N PHE A 412 21.68 -2.05 -24.40
CA PHE A 412 20.83 -1.12 -25.18
C PHE A 412 21.30 -0.87 -26.61
N ARG A 413 22.51 -1.30 -26.98
CA ARG A 413 22.98 -1.27 -28.37
C ARG A 413 22.27 -2.33 -29.22
N VAL A 414 21.83 -3.42 -28.62
CA VAL A 414 21.23 -4.58 -29.32
C VAL A 414 19.80 -4.89 -28.87
N VAL A 415 19.34 -4.30 -27.77
CA VAL A 415 17.98 -4.48 -27.23
C VAL A 415 17.30 -3.11 -27.10
N ASP A 416 16.09 -2.98 -27.66
CA ASP A 416 15.28 -1.78 -27.47
C ASP A 416 14.60 -1.85 -26.09
N ARG A 417 14.93 -0.87 -25.24
CA ARG A 417 14.39 -0.76 -23.87
C ARG A 417 12.92 -0.34 -23.81
N THR A 418 12.33 0.07 -24.93
CA THR A 418 10.91 0.48 -25.00
C THR A 418 9.96 -0.68 -25.28
N LEU A 419 10.51 -1.86 -25.57
CA LEU A 419 9.76 -3.08 -25.82
C LEU A 419 8.99 -3.56 -24.59
N ALA A 420 7.91 -4.31 -24.83
CA ALA A 420 7.24 -5.02 -23.76
C ALA A 420 8.18 -6.06 -23.13
N ILE A 421 7.95 -6.39 -21.85
CA ILE A 421 8.85 -7.26 -21.06
C ILE A 421 9.19 -8.60 -21.75
N LYS A 422 8.21 -9.21 -22.42
CA LYS A 422 8.40 -10.46 -23.16
C LYS A 422 9.30 -10.26 -24.38
N GLU A 423 9.06 -9.22 -25.17
CA GLU A 423 9.83 -8.89 -26.37
C GLU A 423 11.27 -8.49 -26.02
N PHE A 424 11.46 -7.72 -24.94
CA PHE A 424 12.78 -7.40 -24.40
C PHE A 424 13.57 -8.67 -24.06
N SER A 425 12.91 -9.62 -23.38
CA SER A 425 13.52 -10.89 -22.97
C SER A 425 13.88 -11.77 -24.17
N ASP A 426 12.96 -11.88 -25.14
CA ASP A 426 13.19 -12.60 -26.39
C ASP A 426 14.34 -11.98 -27.20
N GLN A 427 14.45 -10.65 -27.25
CA GLN A 427 15.53 -9.96 -27.94
C GLN A 427 16.89 -10.11 -27.22
N CYS A 428 16.90 -10.12 -25.89
CA CYS A 428 18.11 -10.44 -25.12
C CYS A 428 18.65 -11.83 -25.48
N ARG A 429 17.77 -12.83 -25.57
CA ARG A 429 18.11 -14.20 -25.96
C ARG A 429 18.61 -14.26 -27.40
N ALA A 430 17.90 -13.63 -28.33
CA ALA A 430 18.29 -13.56 -29.75
C ALA A 430 19.67 -12.92 -29.93
N SER A 431 19.98 -11.90 -29.12
CA SER A 431 21.27 -11.19 -29.12
C SER A 431 22.35 -11.91 -28.30
N ARG A 432 22.06 -13.07 -27.72
CA ARG A 432 22.97 -13.87 -26.88
C ARG A 432 23.61 -13.07 -25.74
N ILE A 433 22.85 -12.15 -25.15
CA ILE A 433 23.27 -11.46 -23.93
C ILE A 433 23.60 -12.51 -22.88
N GLN A 434 24.76 -12.39 -22.22
CA GLN A 434 25.16 -13.38 -21.23
C GLN A 434 24.36 -13.17 -19.93
N ILE A 435 23.87 -14.25 -19.33
CA ILE A 435 23.16 -14.19 -18.02
C ILE A 435 24.06 -13.54 -16.95
N SER A 436 25.37 -13.80 -16.99
CA SER A 436 26.33 -13.17 -16.08
C SER A 436 26.43 -11.65 -16.26
N LEU A 437 26.21 -11.12 -17.47
CA LEU A 437 26.14 -9.69 -17.73
C LEU A 437 24.85 -9.10 -17.14
N ALA A 438 23.71 -9.77 -17.33
CA ALA A 438 22.44 -9.37 -16.73
C ALA A 438 22.54 -9.31 -15.20
N ALA A 439 23.14 -10.34 -14.57
CA ALA A 439 23.39 -10.38 -13.13
C ALA A 439 24.27 -9.20 -12.67
N ARG A 440 25.37 -8.88 -13.37
CA ARG A 440 26.22 -7.72 -13.05
C ARG A 440 25.49 -6.38 -13.19
N ILE A 441 24.58 -6.25 -14.15
CA ILE A 441 23.76 -5.03 -14.30
C ILE A 441 22.84 -4.89 -13.09
N ILE A 442 22.10 -5.94 -12.75
CA ILE A 442 21.20 -5.96 -11.58
C ILE A 442 22.00 -5.62 -10.31
N ASP A 443 23.12 -6.30 -10.10
CA ASP A 443 24.04 -6.07 -8.99
C ASP A 443 24.46 -4.59 -8.87
N GLY A 444 24.84 -3.97 -9.98
CA GLY A 444 25.25 -2.56 -10.01
C GLY A 444 24.11 -1.53 -9.95
N LEU A 445 22.85 -1.91 -10.23
CA LEU A 445 21.70 -1.00 -10.11
C LEU A 445 21.29 -0.76 -8.65
N PHE A 446 21.60 -1.70 -7.74
CA PHE A 446 21.09 -1.66 -6.36
C PHE A 446 22.12 -1.84 -5.27
N GLY A 447 23.29 -2.40 -5.57
CA GLY A 447 24.13 -3.01 -4.55
C GLY A 447 24.76 -2.08 -3.52
N ASP A 448 24.95 -0.81 -3.84
CA ASP A 448 25.45 0.14 -2.83
C ASP A 448 24.33 0.63 -1.89
N ARG A 449 23.05 0.30 -2.16
CA ARG A 449 21.88 0.65 -1.32
C ARG A 449 21.28 -0.55 -0.59
N ILE A 450 21.44 -1.76 -1.11
CA ILE A 450 20.97 -2.99 -0.46
C ILE A 450 22.04 -3.45 0.53
N GLY A 451 22.05 -2.85 1.72
CA GLY A 451 22.75 -3.36 2.90
C GLY A 451 24.24 -3.70 2.71
N LYS A 452 24.79 -4.47 3.63
CA LYS A 452 26.20 -4.90 3.58
C LYS A 452 26.43 -5.84 2.38
N PRO A 453 27.64 -5.91 1.79
CA PRO A 453 27.95 -6.79 0.65
C PRO A 453 27.44 -8.23 0.77
N ASN A 454 27.42 -8.77 1.98
CA ASN A 454 26.95 -10.12 2.30
C ASN A 454 25.46 -10.34 2.00
N GLU A 455 24.62 -9.31 2.09
CA GLU A 455 23.16 -9.42 1.84
C GLU A 455 22.84 -9.49 0.36
N VAL A 456 23.62 -8.80 -0.49
CA VAL A 456 23.42 -8.89 -1.94
C VAL A 456 23.95 -10.21 -2.48
N GLU A 457 25.07 -10.69 -1.97
CA GLU A 457 25.55 -12.03 -2.30
C GLU A 457 24.55 -13.09 -1.85
N GLU A 458 23.92 -12.92 -0.68
CA GLU A 458 22.87 -13.83 -0.23
C GLU A 458 21.60 -13.72 -1.10
N ASN A 459 21.17 -12.53 -1.51
CA ASN A 459 20.04 -12.36 -2.45
C ASN A 459 20.34 -12.99 -3.82
N ILE A 460 21.54 -12.83 -4.36
CA ILE A 460 21.97 -13.49 -5.60
C ILE A 460 22.05 -15.00 -5.38
N ARG A 461 22.50 -15.48 -4.22
CA ARG A 461 22.52 -16.91 -3.88
C ARG A 461 21.12 -17.47 -3.68
N VAL A 462 20.17 -16.70 -3.16
CA VAL A 462 18.76 -17.08 -3.00
C VAL A 462 18.10 -17.16 -4.37
N ILE A 463 18.30 -16.14 -5.23
CA ILE A 463 17.83 -16.17 -6.62
C ILE A 463 18.49 -17.31 -7.39
N ALA A 464 19.81 -17.51 -7.25
CA ALA A 464 20.52 -18.60 -7.91
C ALA A 464 20.11 -19.98 -7.37
N ARG A 465 19.82 -20.11 -6.07
CA ARG A 465 19.24 -21.34 -5.48
C ARG A 465 17.85 -21.59 -6.03
N ALA A 466 16.98 -20.57 -6.05
CA ALA A 466 15.66 -20.67 -6.65
C ALA A 466 15.73 -21.06 -8.13
N LEU A 467 16.63 -20.44 -8.91
CA LEU A 467 16.88 -20.78 -10.31
C LEU A 467 17.40 -22.20 -10.49
N ARG A 468 18.24 -22.72 -9.57
CA ARG A 468 18.70 -24.12 -9.61
C ARG A 468 17.59 -25.13 -9.36
N LEU A 469 16.57 -24.78 -8.57
CA LEU A 469 15.39 -25.64 -8.39
C LEU A 469 14.50 -25.67 -9.63
N ILE A 470 14.41 -24.54 -10.32
CA ILE A 470 13.51 -24.36 -11.46
C ILE A 470 14.14 -24.90 -12.76
N HIS A 471 15.46 -24.75 -12.91
CA HIS A 471 16.22 -25.16 -14.10
C HIS A 471 17.51 -25.91 -13.71
N PRO A 472 17.42 -27.15 -13.22
CA PRO A 472 18.59 -27.94 -12.85
C PRO A 472 19.58 -28.13 -14.02
N GLU A 473 19.09 -28.17 -15.26
CA GLU A 473 19.86 -28.26 -16.51
C GLU A 473 20.66 -27.00 -16.88
N HIS A 474 20.39 -25.86 -16.25
CA HIS A 474 21.08 -24.58 -16.48
C HIS A 474 21.99 -24.16 -15.32
N ALA A 475 22.18 -25.01 -14.31
CA ALA A 475 23.14 -24.78 -13.27
C ALA A 475 24.56 -24.69 -13.87
N PRO A 476 25.31 -23.58 -13.68
CA PRO A 476 26.67 -23.51 -14.17
C PRO A 476 27.51 -24.59 -13.47
N ASN A 477 28.03 -25.53 -14.24
CA ASN A 477 28.89 -26.65 -13.80
C ASN A 477 30.25 -26.21 -13.18
N GLY A 478 30.38 -24.98 -12.68
CA GLY A 478 31.68 -24.36 -12.39
C GLY A 478 31.82 -23.55 -11.10
N ILE A 479 30.81 -23.46 -10.23
CA ILE A 479 31.00 -22.85 -8.90
C ILE A 479 31.23 -23.98 -7.90
N ALA A 480 32.46 -24.48 -7.90
CA ALA A 480 32.95 -25.42 -6.90
C ALA A 480 32.90 -24.76 -5.51
N ARG A 481 32.60 -25.58 -4.49
CA ARG A 481 32.59 -25.22 -3.08
C ARG A 481 33.89 -24.52 -2.67
N THR A 482 33.81 -23.25 -2.33
CA THR A 482 34.73 -22.54 -1.43
C THR A 482 33.91 -21.83 -0.38
#